data_AF-A0A5N6EKM8-F1
#
_entry.id   AF-A0A5N6EKM8-F1
#
_cell.length_a   1.000
_cell.length_b   1.000
_cell.length_c   1.000
_cell.angle_alpha   90.00
_cell.angle_beta   90.00
_cell.angle_gamma   90.00
#
_symmetry.space_group_name_H-M   'P 1'
#
loop_
_entity.id
_entity.type
_entity.pdbx_description
1 polymer ?
#
loop_
_entity_poly.entity_id
_entity_poly.type
_entity_poly.pdbx_seq_one_letter_code
_entity_poly.pdbx_strand_id
1 'polypeptide(L)'
;MSVEVPFWPHFLFRVFEPLSCFGGYIFPLLDLNKFIVDSTPNVPAPETIHPSSVVLAGQLGNIYAVLGLLSFLIHHNTTDPKVFRNYILAYVFSDINHLYATYRGVGWDTFVDPWAWQNLLTWGNIGMTVFMLVNRILFLLGVFGKAKVSETHRKRS
;
A
#
# COMPACT_ATOMS: atom_id res chain seq x y z
N MET A 1 18.54 15.75 -4.92
CA MET A 1 18.76 15.15 -6.25
C MET A 1 17.59 14.16 -6.41
N SER A 2 16.63 14.37 -7.32
CA SER A 2 15.39 13.57 -7.36
C SER A 2 15.02 13.13 -8.78
N VAL A 3 14.40 11.96 -8.91
CA VAL A 3 13.82 11.48 -10.17
C VAL A 3 12.67 12.39 -10.60
N GLU A 4 12.66 12.83 -11.86
CA GLU A 4 11.52 13.52 -12.46
C GLU A 4 10.52 12.47 -12.96
N VAL A 5 9.32 12.52 -12.37
CA VAL A 5 8.18 11.68 -12.71
C VAL A 5 6.99 12.57 -13.02
N PRO A 6 6.08 12.14 -13.93
CA PRO A 6 4.85 12.86 -14.23
C PRO A 6 4.05 13.11 -12.95
N PHE A 7 3.27 14.20 -12.93
CA PHE A 7 2.57 14.67 -11.73
C PHE A 7 1.77 13.58 -11.01
N TRP A 8 1.02 12.76 -11.76
CA TRP A 8 0.16 11.73 -11.18
C TRP A 8 0.94 10.61 -10.47
N PRO A 9 1.88 9.89 -11.12
CA PRO A 9 2.81 8.99 -10.43
C PRO A 9 3.58 9.63 -9.29
N HIS A 10 3.98 10.90 -9.43
CA HIS A 10 4.68 11.61 -8.38
C HIS A 10 3.81 11.75 -7.12
N PHE A 11 2.58 12.24 -7.28
CA PHE A 11 1.63 12.37 -6.18
C PHE A 11 1.33 11.02 -5.53
N LEU A 12 1.00 10.00 -6.34
CA LEU A 12 0.63 8.68 -5.82
C LEU A 12 1.76 8.03 -5.03
N PHE A 13 2.96 7.92 -5.61
CA PHE A 13 4.01 7.11 -5.01
C PHE A 13 4.85 7.87 -3.98
N ARG A 14 5.02 9.19 -4.13
CA ARG A 14 5.83 9.98 -3.18
C ARG A 14 5.06 10.54 -2.00
N VAL A 15 3.77 10.80 -2.16
CA VAL A 15 2.96 11.49 -1.15
C VAL A 15 1.90 10.57 -0.60
N PHE A 16 1.01 10.09 -1.47
CA PHE A 16 -0.14 9.31 -1.05
C PHE A 16 0.27 7.96 -0.44
N GLU A 17 1.17 7.23 -1.09
CA GLU A 17 1.61 5.91 -0.65
C GLU A 17 2.23 5.91 0.77
N PRO A 18 3.26 6.72 1.09
CA PRO A 18 3.80 6.77 2.45
C PRO A 18 2.75 7.12 3.50
N LEU A 19 1.90 8.12 3.22
CA LEU A 19 0.86 8.55 4.15
C LEU A 19 -0.18 7.47 4.38
N SER A 20 -0.61 6.77 3.32
CA SER A 20 -1.56 5.66 3.43
C SER A 20 -1.00 4.49 4.24
N CYS A 21 0.29 4.16 4.06
CA CYS A 21 0.98 3.13 4.83
C CYS A 21 1.09 3.50 6.31
N PHE A 22 1.47 4.76 6.62
CA PHE A 22 1.47 5.23 8.00
C PHE A 22 0.06 5.25 8.61
N GLY A 23 -0.97 5.58 7.82
CA GLY A 23 -2.36 5.42 8.23
C GLY A 23 -2.66 3.98 8.65
N GLY A 24 -2.31 3.01 7.80
CA GLY A 24 -2.46 1.58 8.09
C GLY A 24 -1.73 1.12 9.36
N TYR A 25 -0.56 1.71 9.66
CA TYR A 25 0.16 1.48 10.91
C TYR A 25 -0.57 2.05 12.14
N ILE A 26 -1.18 3.22 12.02
CA ILE A 26 -1.84 3.92 13.12
C ILE A 26 -3.15 3.24 13.54
N PHE A 27 -3.94 2.72 12.60
CA PHE A 27 -5.23 2.05 12.89
C PHE A 27 -5.16 0.99 14.01
N PRO A 28 -4.27 -0.02 13.96
CA PRO A 28 -4.18 -1.03 15.02
C PRO A 28 -3.62 -0.49 16.34
N LEU A 29 -2.95 0.67 16.35
CA LEU A 29 -2.49 1.31 17.59
C LEU A 29 -3.63 2.04 18.32
N LEU A 30 -4.60 2.55 17.56
CA LEU A 30 -5.76 3.24 18.11
C LEU A 30 -6.78 2.24 18.67
N ASP A 31 -7.10 1.20 17.92
CA ASP A 31 -8.02 0.14 18.35
C ASP A 31 -7.69 -1.19 17.66
N LEU A 32 -6.89 -2.00 18.36
CA LEU A 32 -6.46 -3.29 17.86
C LEU A 32 -7.63 -4.28 17.72
N ASN A 33 -8.60 -4.25 18.64
CA ASN A 33 -9.73 -5.17 18.60
C ASN A 33 -10.61 -4.86 17.40
N LYS A 34 -10.93 -3.59 17.19
CA LYS A 34 -11.67 -3.15 16.00
C LYS A 34 -10.92 -3.48 14.72
N PHE A 35 -9.61 -3.25 14.67
CA PHE A 35 -8.80 -3.59 13.50
C PHE A 35 -8.87 -5.09 13.16
N ILE A 36 -8.82 -5.97 14.16
CA ILE A 36 -8.94 -7.42 13.97
C ILE A 36 -10.33 -7.82 13.49
N VAL A 37 -11.39 -7.30 14.13
CA VAL A 37 -12.78 -7.63 13.78
C VAL A 37 -13.14 -7.10 12.39
N ASP A 38 -12.79 -5.85 12.10
CA ASP A 38 -13.10 -5.19 10.83
C ASP A 38 -12.35 -5.81 9.63
N SER A 39 -11.32 -6.64 9.87
CA SER A 39 -10.61 -7.38 8.83
C SER A 39 -11.48 -8.45 8.16
N THR A 40 -12.63 -8.80 8.74
CA THR A 40 -13.64 -9.71 8.18
C THR A 40 -15.06 -9.12 8.34
N PRO A 41 -15.45 -8.12 7.53
CA PRO A 41 -16.62 -7.24 7.76
C PRO A 41 -17.99 -7.93 7.77
N ASN A 42 -18.12 -9.12 7.20
CA ASN A 42 -19.39 -9.82 7.03
C ASN A 42 -19.52 -11.05 7.93
N VAL A 43 -18.63 -11.17 8.92
CA VAL A 43 -18.62 -12.27 9.89
C VAL A 43 -18.94 -11.69 11.27
N PRO A 44 -19.82 -12.33 12.06
CA PRO A 44 -20.06 -11.90 13.43
C PRO A 44 -18.76 -11.82 14.23
N ALA A 45 -18.59 -10.74 14.99
CA ALA A 45 -17.42 -10.57 15.84
C ALA A 45 -17.33 -11.73 16.85
N PRO A 46 -16.14 -12.32 17.06
CA PRO A 46 -15.97 -13.36 18.05
C PRO A 46 -16.11 -12.78 19.46
N GLU A 47 -16.60 -13.58 20.41
CA GLU A 47 -16.71 -13.17 21.83
C GLU A 47 -15.35 -12.84 22.45
N THR A 48 -14.30 -13.54 22.01
CA THR A 48 -12.93 -13.33 22.44
C THR A 48 -11.97 -13.33 21.26
N ILE A 49 -10.95 -12.48 21.31
CA ILE A 49 -9.91 -12.43 20.29
C ILE A 49 -8.79 -13.40 20.66
N HIS A 50 -8.50 -14.33 19.74
CA HIS A 50 -7.41 -15.27 19.93
C HIS A 50 -6.04 -14.54 19.97
N PRO A 51 -5.12 -14.88 20.88
CA PRO A 51 -3.81 -14.20 21.00
C PRO A 51 -2.99 -14.18 19.71
N SER A 52 -3.13 -15.17 18.82
CA SER A 52 -2.47 -15.15 17.52
C SER A 52 -2.92 -14.00 16.64
N SER A 53 -4.21 -13.62 16.69
CA SER A 53 -4.75 -12.50 15.91
C SER A 53 -4.17 -11.17 16.38
N VAL A 54 -3.95 -11.02 17.68
CA VAL A 54 -3.27 -9.86 18.28
C VAL A 54 -1.85 -9.72 17.74
N VAL A 55 -1.08 -10.82 17.75
CA VAL A 55 0.30 -10.82 17.23
C VAL A 55 0.33 -10.52 15.73
N LEU A 56 -0.52 -11.19 14.94
CA LEU A 56 -0.56 -11.00 13.48
C LEU A 56 -0.99 -9.59 13.08
N ALA A 57 -1.98 -9.01 13.77
CA ALA A 57 -2.41 -7.63 13.52
C ALA A 57 -1.30 -6.62 13.87
N GLY A 58 -0.59 -6.82 14.98
CA GLY A 58 0.56 -5.99 15.35
C GLY A 58 1.71 -6.10 14.34
N GLN A 59 2.02 -7.32 13.87
CA GLN A 59 3.03 -7.54 12.82
C GLN A 59 2.63 -6.89 11.49
N LEU A 60 1.35 -6.97 11.12
CA LEU A 60 0.83 -6.32 9.91
C LEU A 60 0.96 -4.80 10.00
N GLY A 61 0.56 -4.20 11.12
CA GLY A 61 0.75 -2.77 11.38
C GLY A 61 2.23 -2.37 11.27
N ASN A 62 3.14 -3.12 11.88
CA ASN A 62 4.57 -2.86 11.78
C ASN A 62 5.09 -2.94 10.34
N ILE A 63 4.62 -3.91 9.54
CA ILE A 63 4.99 -4.00 8.12
C ILE A 63 4.52 -2.75 7.36
N TYR A 64 3.32 -2.23 7.64
CA TYR A 64 2.86 -0.98 7.02
C TYR A 64 3.76 0.21 7.39
N ALA A 65 4.24 0.31 8.62
CA ALA A 65 5.19 1.35 9.01
C ALA A 65 6.52 1.25 8.24
N VAL A 66 7.08 0.03 8.15
CA VAL A 66 8.33 -0.22 7.42
C VAL A 66 8.16 0.09 5.93
N LEU A 67 7.07 -0.34 5.32
CA LEU A 67 6.74 -0.05 3.92
C LEU A 67 6.61 1.45 3.68
N GLY A 68 5.84 2.17 4.51
CA GLY A 68 5.68 3.62 4.41
C GLY A 68 7.01 4.37 4.59
N LEU A 69 7.85 3.93 5.52
CA LEU A 69 9.18 4.50 5.74
C LEU A 69 10.10 4.24 4.53
N LEU A 70 10.11 3.02 3.99
CA LEU A 70 10.86 2.70 2.77
C LEU A 70 10.36 3.52 1.58
N SER A 71 9.04 3.71 1.44
CA SER A 71 8.46 4.56 0.38
C SER A 71 9.00 5.95 0.51
N PHE A 72 8.89 6.54 1.71
CA PHE A 72 9.38 7.88 1.97
C PHE A 72 10.88 8.00 1.67
N LEU A 73 11.71 7.14 2.25
CA LEU A 73 13.16 7.21 2.12
C LEU A 73 13.63 6.99 0.69
N ILE A 74 13.13 5.97 -0.01
CA ILE A 74 13.60 5.65 -1.37
C ILE A 74 13.14 6.75 -2.33
N HIS A 75 11.89 7.17 -2.27
CA HIS A 75 11.36 8.15 -3.22
C HIS A 75 11.98 9.54 -3.10
N HIS A 76 12.41 9.94 -1.90
CA HIS A 76 13.01 11.26 -1.65
C HIS A 76 14.54 11.28 -1.81
N ASN A 77 15.22 10.13 -1.66
CA ASN A 77 16.67 10.07 -1.75
C ASN A 77 17.19 9.48 -3.07
N THR A 78 16.36 8.74 -3.82
CA THR A 78 16.82 8.12 -5.07
C THR A 78 16.87 9.10 -6.24
N THR A 79 17.96 9.00 -7.00
CA THR A 79 18.19 9.71 -8.27
C THR A 79 18.16 8.80 -9.46
N ASP A 80 18.18 7.48 -9.24
CA ASP A 80 18.19 6.47 -10.28
C ASP A 80 16.76 6.02 -10.60
N PRO A 81 16.26 6.29 -11.82
CA PRO A 81 14.96 5.79 -12.28
C PRO A 81 14.83 4.26 -12.21
N LYS A 82 15.93 3.50 -12.29
CA LYS A 82 15.91 2.04 -12.13
C LYS A 82 15.56 1.63 -10.71
N VAL A 83 16.13 2.29 -9.70
CA VAL A 83 15.81 2.03 -8.29
C VAL A 83 14.34 2.35 -8.03
N PHE A 84 13.85 3.48 -8.53
CA PHE A 84 12.43 3.83 -8.46
C PHE A 84 11.55 2.75 -9.09
N ARG A 85 11.87 2.32 -10.32
CA ARG A 85 11.10 1.29 -11.04
C ARG A 85 11.12 -0.06 -10.33
N ASN A 86 12.27 -0.48 -9.80
CA ASN A 86 12.41 -1.73 -9.04
C ASN A 86 11.64 -1.68 -7.72
N TYR A 87 11.60 -0.51 -7.08
CA TYR A 87 10.78 -0.30 -5.89
C TYR A 87 9.29 -0.49 -6.18
N ILE A 88 8.79 0.10 -7.28
CA ILE A 88 7.40 -0.09 -7.72
C ILE A 88 7.11 -1.57 -8.03
N LEU A 89 8.05 -2.29 -8.66
CA LEU A 89 7.93 -3.73 -8.88
C LEU A 89 7.79 -4.53 -7.58
N ALA A 90 8.56 -4.17 -6.54
CA ALA A 90 8.45 -4.81 -5.23
C ALA A 90 7.06 -4.57 -4.60
N TYR A 91 6.49 -3.38 -4.79
CA TYR A 91 5.13 -3.09 -4.34
C TYR A 91 4.06 -3.84 -5.12
N VAL A 92 4.20 -4.01 -6.44
CA VAL A 92 3.28 -4.86 -7.22
C VAL A 92 3.25 -6.28 -6.64
N PHE A 93 4.42 -6.83 -6.28
CA PHE A 93 4.48 -8.13 -5.61
C PHE A 93 3.78 -8.08 -4.24
N SER A 94 4.01 -7.03 -3.45
CA SER A 94 3.35 -6.84 -2.16
C SER A 94 1.82 -6.78 -2.30
N ASP A 95 1.29 -6.01 -3.24
CA ASP A 95 -0.15 -5.83 -3.46
C ASP A 95 -0.83 -7.15 -3.81
N ILE A 96 -0.23 -7.95 -4.70
CA ILE A 96 -0.77 -9.25 -5.10
C ILE A 96 -0.84 -10.19 -3.90
N ASN A 97 0.21 -10.24 -3.09
CA ASN A 97 0.24 -11.08 -1.89
C ASN A 97 -0.72 -10.57 -0.81
N HIS A 98 -0.86 -9.25 -0.66
CA HIS A 98 -1.80 -8.63 0.26
C HIS A 98 -3.24 -8.97 -0.13
N LEU A 99 -3.60 -8.78 -1.40
CA LEU A 99 -4.92 -9.14 -1.92
C LEU A 99 -5.21 -10.64 -1.76
N TYR A 100 -4.23 -11.50 -2.04
CA TYR A 100 -4.37 -12.93 -1.81
C TYR A 100 -4.63 -13.26 -0.34
N ALA A 101 -3.86 -12.68 0.60
CA ALA A 101 -4.05 -12.88 2.03
C ALA A 101 -5.44 -12.39 2.49
N THR A 102 -5.88 -11.22 2.01
CA THR A 102 -7.20 -10.67 2.32
C THR A 102 -8.31 -11.56 1.76
N TYR A 103 -8.20 -12.02 0.50
CA TYR A 103 -9.13 -12.96 -0.12
C TYR A 103 -9.29 -14.24 0.72
N ARG A 104 -8.19 -14.78 1.25
CA ARG A 104 -8.21 -15.98 2.10
C ARG A 104 -8.99 -15.77 3.40
N GLY A 105 -9.08 -14.54 3.90
CA GLY A 105 -9.84 -14.19 5.10
C GLY A 105 -11.31 -13.87 4.83
N VAL A 106 -11.60 -13.02 3.82
CA VAL A 106 -12.95 -12.51 3.57
C VAL A 106 -13.79 -13.37 2.62
N GLY A 107 -13.16 -14.29 1.88
CA GLY A 107 -13.81 -15.12 0.87
C GLY A 107 -14.05 -14.41 -0.46
N TRP A 108 -14.39 -15.18 -1.50
CA TRP A 108 -14.55 -14.65 -2.87
C TRP A 108 -15.68 -13.64 -2.98
N ASP A 109 -16.85 -13.96 -2.41
CA ASP A 109 -18.07 -13.14 -2.57
C ASP A 109 -17.87 -11.73 -2.02
N THR A 110 -17.26 -11.61 -0.82
CA THR A 110 -16.89 -10.30 -0.27
C THR A 110 -15.76 -9.66 -1.07
N PHE A 111 -14.78 -10.44 -1.53
CA PHE A 111 -13.58 -9.90 -2.17
C PHE A 111 -13.87 -9.17 -3.49
N VAL A 112 -14.82 -9.65 -4.28
CA VAL A 112 -15.14 -9.08 -5.61
C VAL A 112 -16.33 -8.12 -5.63
N ASP A 113 -17.07 -8.01 -4.53
CA ASP A 113 -18.24 -7.13 -4.43
C ASP A 113 -17.92 -5.86 -3.62
N PRO A 114 -17.74 -4.69 -4.26
CA PRO A 114 -17.50 -3.44 -3.56
C PRO A 114 -18.62 -3.05 -2.60
N TRP A 115 -19.85 -3.53 -2.80
CA TRP A 115 -20.96 -3.28 -1.89
C TRP A 115 -20.89 -4.11 -0.61
N ALA A 116 -20.14 -5.21 -0.63
CA ALA A 116 -19.86 -6.03 0.54
C ALA A 116 -18.73 -5.46 1.43
N TRP A 117 -18.02 -4.41 0.99
CA TRP A 117 -16.97 -3.75 1.76
C TRP A 117 -17.57 -2.73 2.73
N GLN A 118 -18.14 -3.21 3.84
CA GLN A 118 -18.95 -2.39 4.75
C GLN A 118 -18.17 -1.37 5.58
N ASN A 119 -16.83 -1.46 5.64
CA ASN A 119 -16.00 -0.61 6.48
C ASN A 119 -14.78 -0.05 5.74
N LEU A 120 -14.23 1.03 6.30
CA LEU A 120 -13.06 1.73 5.74
C LEU A 120 -11.84 0.82 5.64
N LEU A 121 -11.66 -0.09 6.59
CA LEU A 121 -10.53 -1.02 6.60
C LEU A 121 -10.56 -1.97 5.41
N THR A 122 -11.73 -2.49 5.05
CA THR A 122 -11.93 -3.39 3.90
C THR A 122 -11.75 -2.63 2.59
N TRP A 123 -12.28 -1.40 2.52
CA TRP A 123 -12.01 -0.50 1.39
C TRP A 123 -10.51 -0.22 1.22
N GLY A 124 -9.78 -0.06 2.32
CA GLY A 124 -8.32 0.07 2.32
C GLY A 124 -7.62 -1.20 1.84
N ASN A 125 -7.94 -2.34 2.45
CA ASN A 125 -7.26 -3.61 2.16
C ASN A 125 -7.52 -4.11 0.73
N ILE A 126 -8.72 -3.89 0.18
CA ILE A 126 -9.09 -4.38 -1.16
C ILE A 126 -9.08 -3.23 -2.18
N GLY A 127 -10.01 -2.28 -2.04
CA GLY A 127 -10.21 -1.22 -3.04
C GLY A 127 -8.97 -0.36 -3.27
N MET A 128 -8.37 0.16 -2.19
CA MET A 128 -7.17 1.00 -2.27
C MET A 128 -5.98 0.21 -2.82
N THR A 129 -5.80 -1.04 -2.39
CA THR A 129 -4.74 -1.93 -2.90
C THR A 129 -4.90 -2.21 -4.39
N VAL A 130 -6.09 -2.54 -4.87
CA VAL A 130 -6.38 -2.74 -6.30
C VAL A 130 -6.11 -1.46 -7.10
N PHE A 131 -6.57 -0.31 -6.60
CA PHE A 131 -6.31 0.97 -7.25
C PHE A 131 -4.81 1.26 -7.38
N MET A 132 -4.03 1.04 -6.32
CA MET A 132 -2.59 1.25 -6.35
C MET A 132 -1.90 0.27 -7.27
N LEU A 133 -2.27 -1.02 -7.23
CA LEU A 133 -1.75 -2.06 -8.12
C LEU A 133 -1.94 -1.70 -9.59
N VAL A 134 -3.15 -1.26 -9.98
CA VAL A 134 -3.44 -0.83 -11.35
C VAL A 134 -2.55 0.35 -11.75
N ASN A 135 -2.44 1.38 -10.91
CA ASN A 135 -1.59 2.54 -11.19
C ASN A 135 -0.11 2.16 -11.29
N ARG A 136 0.37 1.23 -10.47
CA ARG A 136 1.75 0.71 -10.54
C ARG A 136 2.00 -0.03 -11.84
N ILE A 137 1.09 -0.90 -12.27
CA ILE A 137 1.20 -1.61 -13.55
C ILE A 137 1.20 -0.61 -14.72
N LEU A 138 0.28 0.36 -14.73
CA LEU A 138 0.23 1.40 -15.76
C LEU A 138 1.51 2.24 -15.80
N PHE A 139 2.09 2.56 -14.64
CA PHE A 139 3.38 3.24 -14.55
C PHE A 139 4.53 2.39 -15.12
N LEU A 140 4.59 1.10 -14.78
CA LEU A 140 5.63 0.18 -15.26
C LEU A 140 5.55 -0.05 -16.78
N LEU A 141 4.34 -0.03 -17.35
CA LEU A 141 4.08 -0.07 -18.79
C LEU A 141 4.41 1.28 -19.49
N GLY A 142 4.66 2.34 -18.72
CA GLY A 142 5.03 3.66 -19.23
C GLY A 142 3.84 4.50 -19.71
N VAL A 143 2.60 4.15 -19.32
CA VAL A 143 1.37 4.86 -19.73
C VAL A 143 1.40 6.33 -19.31
N PHE A 144 1.94 6.63 -18.13
CA PHE A 144 2.07 8.01 -17.63
C PHE A 144 3.31 8.73 -18.17
N GLY A 145 4.20 8.04 -18.88
CA GLY A 145 5.55 8.50 -19.22
C GLY A 145 6.62 7.81 -18.39
N LYS A 146 7.87 7.84 -18.88
CA LYS A 146 9.02 7.20 -18.22
C LYS A 146 9.64 8.15 -17.19
N ALA A 147 10.03 7.59 -16.04
CA ALA A 147 10.86 8.29 -15.07
C ALA A 147 12.20 8.69 -15.70
N LYS A 148 12.60 9.96 -15.54
CA LYS A 148 13.85 10.50 -16.09
C LYS A 148 14.73 11.04 -14.96
N VAL A 149 16.03 11.08 -15.20
CA VAL A 149 16.96 11.80 -14.33
C VAL A 149 16.71 13.29 -14.53
N SER A 150 16.56 14.06 -13.45
CA SER A 150 16.38 15.51 -13.53
C SER A 150 17.59 16.18 -14.20
N GLU A 151 17.38 16.89 -15.32
CA GLU A 151 18.46 17.58 -16.06
C GLU A 151 18.89 18.90 -15.41
N THR A 152 18.13 19.43 -14.45
CA THR A 152 18.33 20.76 -13.83
C THR A 152 19.70 20.92 -13.16
N HIS A 153 20.39 19.82 -12.83
CA HIS A 153 21.73 19.83 -12.26
C HIS A 153 22.84 19.27 -13.17
N ARG A 154 22.55 18.74 -14.37
CA ARG A 154 23.60 18.32 -15.34
C ARG A 154 24.43 19.52 -15.84
N LYS A 155 23.89 20.73 -15.75
CA LYS A 155 24.58 21.98 -16.10
C LYS A 155 25.45 22.57 -14.97
N ARG A 156 25.53 21.91 -13.80
CA ARG A 156 26.32 22.37 -12.64
C ARG A 156 27.46 21.42 -12.25
N SER A 157 27.77 20.45 -13.12
CA SER A 157 28.92 19.54 -13.00
C SER A 157 29.96 19.85 -14.08
#